data_AF-A0A7C5VUI0-F1
#
_entry.id   AF-A0A7C5VUI0-F1
#
_cell.length_a   1.000
_cell.length_b   1.000
_cell.length_c   1.000
_cell.angle_alpha   90.00
_cell.angle_beta   90.00
_cell.angle_gamma   90.00
#
_symmetry.space_group_name_H-M   'P 1'
#
loop_
_entity.id
_entity.type
_entity.pdbx_description
1 polymer ?
#
loop_
_entity_poly.entity_id
_entity_poly.type
_entity_poly.pdbx_seq_one_letter_code
_entity_poly.pdbx_strand_id
1 'polypeptide(L)'
;LMLESTSERLLEHGGAHRGCPDKVPAVRLATLEAAGRLRVPFTTGILIGIGETPEERVDALYAIRTLQDRYGHIQEVIVQNFRRKPDIRMRDWPEPTLLEMLRTIAVARLILGTTTAVQAPPNLMPDGYEVYLLAGLDDWGGISPVTRDFINPERAWPHLREVKERTAQLGFQLRERLAVYPDYILRGDEFLDPAVLARVRVLVDPGGLVPPEKELW
;
A
#
# COMPACT_ATOMS: atom_id res chain seq x y z
N LEU A 1 4.68 5.80 5.78
CA LEU A 1 5.91 6.21 5.04
C LEU A 1 6.22 5.09 4.07
N MET A 2 6.36 5.36 2.76
CA MET A 2 6.74 4.33 1.78
C MET A 2 8.22 3.99 1.90
N LEU A 3 8.64 2.74 1.64
CA LEU A 3 10.06 2.43 1.43
C LEU A 3 10.51 2.90 0.04
N GLU A 4 9.62 2.76 -0.94
CA GLU A 4 9.80 3.04 -2.38
C GLU A 4 10.80 2.11 -3.06
N SER A 5 12.06 2.10 -2.62
CA SER A 5 13.11 1.20 -3.10
C SER A 5 14.25 1.09 -2.08
N THR A 6 15.01 0.00 -2.13
CA THR A 6 16.27 -0.15 -1.40
C THR A 6 17.50 0.25 -2.20
N SER A 7 17.33 0.59 -3.48
CA SER A 7 18.45 0.87 -4.39
C SER A 7 19.02 2.28 -4.18
N GLU A 8 20.31 2.35 -3.81
CA GLU A 8 21.04 3.61 -3.75
C GLU A 8 21.33 4.20 -5.14
N ARG A 9 21.28 3.38 -6.20
CA ARG A 9 21.44 3.84 -7.59
C ARG A 9 20.43 4.91 -7.97
N LEU A 10 19.22 4.87 -7.38
CA LEU A 10 18.19 5.89 -7.62
C LEU A 10 18.56 7.27 -7.06
N LEU A 11 19.57 7.37 -6.19
CA LEU A 11 20.11 8.63 -5.67
C LEU A 11 21.13 9.27 -6.63
N GLU A 12 21.66 8.50 -7.58
CA GLU A 12 22.68 8.94 -8.53
C GLU A 12 22.18 9.98 -9.53
N HIS A 13 23.08 10.52 -10.35
CA HIS A 13 22.71 11.49 -11.36
C HIS A 13 21.70 10.90 -12.36
N GLY A 14 20.52 11.52 -12.48
CA GLY A 14 19.45 11.05 -13.36
C GLY A 14 18.45 10.11 -12.69
N GLY A 15 18.73 9.62 -11.48
CA GLY A 15 17.80 8.80 -10.70
C GLY A 15 16.64 9.59 -10.11
N ALA A 16 15.54 8.89 -9.84
CA ALA A 16 14.30 9.48 -9.32
C ALA A 16 14.45 10.12 -7.94
N HIS A 17 15.38 9.64 -7.12
CA HIS A 17 15.61 10.10 -5.74
C HIS A 17 16.79 11.06 -5.63
N ARG A 18 17.36 11.50 -6.76
CA ARG A 18 18.51 12.41 -6.78
C ARG A 18 18.21 13.70 -6.01
N GLY A 19 19.01 13.95 -4.97
CA GLY A 19 18.90 15.17 -4.16
C GLY A 19 17.76 15.15 -3.14
N CYS A 20 17.14 13.99 -2.90
CA CYS A 20 16.11 13.80 -1.89
C CYS A 20 16.70 13.09 -0.66
N PRO A 21 17.15 13.83 0.38
CA PRO A 21 17.77 13.22 1.56
C PRO A 21 16.80 12.31 2.34
N ASP A 22 15.50 12.57 2.25
CA ASP A 22 14.42 11.77 2.83
C ASP A 22 14.14 10.45 2.06
N LYS A 23 14.79 10.25 0.91
CA LYS A 23 14.66 9.07 0.04
C LYS A 23 15.85 8.13 0.13
N VAL A 24 16.83 8.41 1.01
CA VAL A 24 17.95 7.51 1.27
C VAL A 24 17.41 6.21 1.89
N PRO A 25 17.63 5.03 1.26
CA PRO A 25 17.07 3.76 1.72
C PRO A 25 17.31 3.45 3.19
N ALA A 26 18.55 3.63 3.66
CA ALA A 26 18.93 3.36 5.05
C ALA A 26 18.11 4.19 6.06
N VAL A 27 17.79 5.45 5.73
CA VAL A 27 17.00 6.34 6.60
C VAL A 27 15.54 5.89 6.65
N ARG A 28 14.98 5.49 5.52
CA ARG A 28 13.60 4.94 5.46
C ARG A 28 13.49 3.62 6.21
N LEU A 29 14.43 2.70 6.00
CA LEU A 29 14.50 1.43 6.73
C LEU A 29 14.65 1.64 8.24
N ALA A 30 15.51 2.58 8.68
CA ALA A 30 15.65 2.91 10.09
C ALA A 30 14.33 3.45 10.70
N THR A 31 13.55 4.20 9.93
CA THR A 31 12.23 4.70 10.37
C THR A 31 11.23 3.55 10.51
N LEU A 32 11.20 2.62 9.55
CA LEU A 32 10.35 1.42 9.63
C LEU A 32 10.78 0.54 10.82
N GLU A 33 12.08 0.34 11.05
CA GLU A 33 12.58 -0.41 12.21
C GLU A 33 12.19 0.28 13.53
N ALA A 34 12.29 1.60 13.62
CA ALA A 34 11.87 2.34 14.81
C ALA A 34 10.37 2.17 15.10
N ALA A 35 9.51 2.22 14.07
CA ALA A 35 8.09 1.94 14.22
C ALA A 35 7.82 0.50 14.72
N GLY A 36 8.57 -0.47 14.19
CA GLY A 36 8.49 -1.87 14.65
C GLY A 36 8.91 -2.05 16.11
N ARG A 37 9.99 -1.40 16.54
CA ARG A 37 10.44 -1.42 17.95
C ARG A 37 9.40 -0.80 18.90
N LEU A 38 8.65 0.18 18.42
CA LEU A 38 7.58 0.86 19.16
C LEU A 38 6.21 0.19 18.99
N ARG A 39 6.11 -0.92 18.24
CA ARG A 39 4.87 -1.64 17.94
C ARG A 39 3.77 -0.74 17.37
N VAL A 40 4.14 0.14 16.43
CA VAL A 40 3.18 0.96 15.70
C VAL A 40 2.72 0.20 14.46
N PRO A 41 1.42 -0.09 14.27
CA PRO A 41 0.90 -0.59 13.01
C PRO A 41 1.27 0.36 11.89
N PHE A 42 1.95 -0.14 10.86
CA PHE A 42 2.60 0.71 9.88
C PHE A 42 2.23 0.32 8.45
N THR A 43 1.91 1.32 7.66
CA THR A 43 1.77 1.21 6.20
C THR A 43 3.07 1.67 5.54
N THR A 44 3.61 0.82 4.67
CA THR A 44 4.76 1.11 3.82
C THR A 44 4.49 0.56 2.42
N GLY A 45 5.50 0.49 1.56
CA GLY A 45 5.33 0.01 0.20
C GLY A 45 6.50 0.32 -0.71
N ILE A 46 6.37 -0.13 -1.95
CA ILE A 46 7.31 0.15 -3.03
C ILE A 46 6.67 1.04 -4.08
N LEU A 47 7.49 1.79 -4.80
CA LEU A 47 7.07 2.60 -5.94
C LEU A 47 7.72 2.00 -7.19
N ILE A 48 6.91 1.70 -8.20
CA ILE A 48 7.38 1.10 -9.44
C ILE A 48 7.30 2.06 -10.63
N GLY A 49 8.22 1.93 -11.58
CA GLY A 49 8.32 2.81 -12.74
C GLY A 49 9.14 4.08 -12.49
N ILE A 50 9.99 4.09 -11.46
CA ILE A 50 10.92 5.19 -11.15
C ILE A 50 12.35 4.93 -11.64
N GLY A 51 12.54 3.87 -12.43
CA GLY A 51 13.83 3.45 -12.96
C GLY A 51 14.50 2.35 -12.14
N GLU A 52 13.78 1.75 -11.20
CA GLU A 52 14.15 0.52 -10.50
C GLU A 52 14.09 -0.70 -11.43
N THR A 53 14.91 -1.73 -11.15
CA THR A 53 14.85 -3.02 -11.85
C THR A 53 13.89 -3.99 -11.15
N PRO A 54 13.44 -5.07 -11.80
CA PRO A 54 12.65 -6.11 -11.16
C PRO A 54 13.32 -6.71 -9.91
N GLU A 55 14.64 -6.88 -9.95
CA GLU A 55 15.44 -7.38 -8.82
C GLU A 55 15.39 -6.39 -7.64
N GLU A 56 15.54 -5.10 -7.90
CA GLU A 56 15.45 -4.07 -6.86
C GLU A 56 14.05 -3.97 -6.23
N ARG A 57 12.98 -4.29 -6.98
CA ARG A 57 11.62 -4.43 -6.41
C ARG A 57 11.56 -5.60 -5.42
N VAL A 58 12.16 -6.73 -5.79
CA VAL A 58 12.22 -7.93 -4.94
C VAL A 58 13.05 -7.66 -3.68
N ASP A 59 14.20 -7.01 -3.81
CA ASP A 59 15.06 -6.64 -2.68
C ASP A 59 14.30 -5.75 -1.68
N ALA A 60 13.56 -4.76 -2.16
CA ALA A 60 12.75 -3.90 -1.31
C ALA A 60 11.61 -4.66 -0.61
N LEU A 61 10.95 -5.58 -1.30
CA LEU A 61 9.92 -6.44 -0.70
C LEU A 61 10.51 -7.38 0.36
N TYR A 62 11.70 -7.94 0.15
CA TYR A 62 12.38 -8.75 1.16
C TYR A 62 12.85 -7.94 2.37
N ALA A 63 13.27 -6.69 2.16
CA ALA A 63 13.60 -5.79 3.28
C ALA A 63 12.36 -5.51 4.15
N ILE A 64 11.21 -5.26 3.52
CA ILE A 64 9.91 -5.13 4.21
C ILE A 64 9.55 -6.43 4.93
N ARG A 65 9.63 -7.57 4.25
CA ARG A 65 9.35 -8.90 4.81
C ARG A 65 10.21 -9.19 6.04
N THR A 66 11.50 -8.86 6.00
CA THR A 66 12.43 -9.04 7.12
C THR A 66 12.00 -8.24 8.36
N LEU A 67 11.57 -6.99 8.16
CA LEU A 67 11.03 -6.18 9.25
C LEU A 67 9.69 -6.71 9.76
N GLN A 68 8.85 -7.24 8.87
CA GLN A 68 7.59 -7.86 9.25
C GLN A 68 7.80 -9.16 10.05
N ASP A 69 8.72 -10.03 9.64
CA ASP A 69 9.05 -11.25 10.39
C ASP A 69 9.63 -10.91 11.77
N ARG A 70 10.39 -9.82 11.88
CA ARG A 70 11.03 -9.42 13.14
C ARG A 70 10.08 -8.75 14.13
N TYR A 71 9.13 -7.94 13.65
CA TYR A 71 8.32 -7.05 14.51
C TYR A 71 6.81 -7.24 14.35
N GLY A 72 6.34 -7.85 13.26
CA GLY A 72 4.92 -8.10 13.00
C GLY A 72 4.06 -6.83 12.97
N HIS A 73 4.64 -5.70 12.59
CA HIS A 73 4.06 -4.35 12.71
C HIS A 73 3.58 -3.75 11.39
N ILE A 74 3.94 -4.35 10.26
CA ILE A 74 3.58 -3.86 8.92
C ILE A 74 2.22 -4.44 8.58
N GLN A 75 1.20 -3.59 8.58
CA GLN A 75 -0.18 -4.02 8.30
C GLN A 75 -0.48 -4.05 6.81
N GLU A 76 0.21 -3.21 6.04
CA GLU A 76 -0.07 -2.96 4.63
C GLU A 76 1.22 -2.66 3.86
N VAL A 77 1.34 -3.25 2.68
CA VAL A 77 2.38 -2.97 1.70
C VAL A 77 1.72 -2.49 0.41
N ILE A 78 1.98 -1.24 0.07
CA ILE A 78 1.49 -0.59 -1.14
C ILE A 78 2.42 -0.92 -2.31
N VAL A 79 1.87 -1.40 -3.42
CA VAL A 79 2.51 -1.45 -4.73
C VAL A 79 1.94 -0.31 -5.56
N GLN A 80 2.65 0.82 -5.58
CA GLN A 80 2.20 2.03 -6.28
C GLN A 80 2.95 2.19 -7.61
N ASN A 81 2.25 2.51 -8.69
CA ASN A 81 2.88 2.92 -9.94
C ASN A 81 3.22 4.43 -9.94
N PHE A 82 4.35 4.73 -10.55
CA PHE A 82 4.69 6.07 -11.00
C PHE A 82 3.68 6.58 -12.03
N ARG A 83 3.26 7.83 -11.87
CA ARG A 83 2.50 8.58 -12.86
C ARG A 83 3.28 9.83 -13.25
N ARG A 84 3.38 10.08 -14.56
CA ARG A 84 4.07 11.25 -15.09
C ARG A 84 3.24 12.50 -14.87
N LYS A 85 3.93 13.62 -14.63
CA LYS A 85 3.33 14.94 -14.49
C LYS A 85 4.12 15.96 -15.29
N PRO A 86 3.49 17.02 -15.82
CA PRO A 86 4.18 18.00 -16.66
C PRO A 86 5.27 18.80 -15.92
N ASP A 87 5.19 18.89 -14.60
CA ASP A 87 6.00 19.74 -13.72
C ASP A 87 7.14 19.02 -12.99
N ILE A 88 7.33 17.72 -13.22
CA ILE A 88 8.41 16.94 -12.61
C ILE A 88 9.53 16.62 -13.60
N ARG A 89 10.74 16.35 -13.10
CA ARG A 89 11.91 15.96 -13.92
C ARG A 89 11.63 14.73 -14.79
N MET A 90 10.78 13.82 -14.30
CA MET A 90 10.42 12.56 -14.96
C MET A 90 9.18 12.68 -15.85
N ARG A 91 8.80 13.88 -16.31
CA ARG A 91 7.60 14.11 -17.15
C ARG A 91 7.52 13.25 -18.42
N ASP A 92 8.68 12.90 -18.98
CA ASP A 92 8.83 12.13 -20.21
C ASP A 92 9.21 10.65 -19.94
N TRP A 93 9.21 10.23 -18.66
CA TRP A 93 9.56 8.87 -18.24
C TRP A 93 8.39 7.90 -18.47
N PRO A 94 8.64 6.65 -18.89
CA PRO A 94 7.59 5.66 -19.08
C PRO A 94 6.86 5.33 -17.77
N GLU A 95 5.54 5.21 -17.86
CA GLU A 95 4.70 4.74 -16.76
C GLU A 95 4.59 3.20 -16.81
N PRO A 96 4.49 2.52 -15.66
CA PRO A 96 4.28 1.07 -15.61
C PRO A 96 3.02 0.64 -16.37
N THR A 97 3.14 -0.46 -17.10
CA THR A 97 2.01 -1.14 -17.73
C THR A 97 1.16 -1.92 -16.73
N LEU A 98 -0.07 -2.27 -17.11
CA LEU A 98 -0.93 -3.16 -16.33
C LEU A 98 -0.23 -4.50 -16.02
N LEU A 99 0.49 -5.07 -17.00
CA LEU A 99 1.22 -6.32 -16.82
C LEU A 99 2.36 -6.21 -15.79
N GLU A 100 3.07 -5.10 -15.77
CA GLU A 100 4.13 -4.87 -14.76
C GLU A 100 3.55 -4.72 -13.35
N MET A 101 2.39 -4.07 -13.23
CA MET A 101 1.65 -4.00 -11.97
C MET A 101 1.23 -5.39 -11.50
N LEU A 102 0.56 -6.17 -12.36
CA LEU A 102 0.13 -7.54 -12.04
C LEU A 102 1.30 -8.43 -11.61
N ARG A 103 2.42 -8.37 -12.34
CA ARG A 103 3.63 -9.14 -12.00
C ARG A 103 4.16 -8.74 -10.62
N THR A 104 4.22 -7.44 -10.34
CA THR A 104 4.77 -6.95 -9.07
C THR A 104 3.85 -7.28 -7.90
N ILE A 105 2.53 -7.14 -8.05
CA ILE A 105 1.54 -7.51 -7.03
C ILE A 105 1.60 -9.01 -6.72
N ALA A 106 1.68 -9.86 -7.74
CA ALA A 106 1.81 -11.30 -7.55
C ALA A 106 3.09 -11.67 -6.79
N VAL A 107 4.23 -11.05 -7.15
CA VAL A 107 5.49 -11.24 -6.42
C VAL A 107 5.39 -10.74 -4.98
N ALA A 108 4.79 -9.57 -4.74
CA ALA A 108 4.58 -9.03 -3.41
C ALA A 108 3.73 -9.98 -2.55
N ARG A 109 2.61 -10.50 -3.08
CA ARG A 109 1.79 -11.49 -2.39
C ARG A 109 2.59 -12.75 -2.03
N LEU A 110 3.38 -13.29 -2.95
CA LEU A 110 4.18 -14.50 -2.71
C LEU A 110 5.24 -14.29 -1.62
N ILE A 111 5.89 -13.12 -1.59
CA ILE A 111 6.93 -12.80 -0.60
C ILE A 111 6.32 -12.50 0.77
N LEU A 112 5.22 -11.74 0.82
CA LEU A 112 4.60 -11.26 2.05
C LEU A 112 3.64 -12.28 2.67
N GLY A 113 3.23 -13.29 1.91
CA GLY A 113 2.27 -14.30 2.35
C GLY A 113 0.89 -13.69 2.59
N THR A 114 0.11 -14.28 3.50
CA THR A 114 -1.25 -13.83 3.83
C THR A 114 -1.33 -13.00 5.12
N THR A 115 -0.19 -12.69 5.74
CA THR A 115 -0.11 -11.97 7.03
C THR A 115 0.02 -10.46 6.87
N THR A 116 0.17 -9.99 5.64
CA THR A 116 0.33 -8.57 5.31
C THR A 116 -0.57 -8.25 4.14
N ALA A 117 -1.37 -7.18 4.26
CA ALA A 117 -2.21 -6.74 3.15
C ALA A 117 -1.34 -6.18 2.01
N VAL A 118 -1.76 -6.46 0.79
CA VAL A 118 -1.13 -5.94 -0.43
C VAL A 118 -2.11 -5.01 -1.10
N GLN A 119 -1.71 -3.74 -1.19
CA GLN A 119 -2.55 -2.65 -1.67
C GLN A 119 -2.04 -2.08 -3.00
N ALA A 120 -2.93 -1.70 -3.91
CA ALA A 120 -2.57 -0.92 -5.10
C ALA A 120 -3.71 0.04 -5.48
N PRO A 121 -3.41 1.34 -5.71
CA PRO A 121 -4.44 2.37 -5.83
C PRO A 121 -5.19 2.28 -7.18
N PRO A 122 -6.52 2.12 -7.19
CA PRO A 122 -7.28 1.90 -8.42
C PRO A 122 -7.31 3.14 -9.34
N ASN A 123 -7.24 4.36 -8.79
CA ASN A 123 -7.27 5.61 -9.57
C ASN A 123 -6.04 5.79 -10.48
N LEU A 124 -4.93 5.09 -10.21
CA LEU A 124 -3.70 5.19 -11.00
C LEU A 124 -3.66 4.21 -12.18
N MET A 125 -4.66 3.31 -12.28
CA MET A 125 -4.88 2.39 -13.40
C MET A 125 -6.40 2.17 -13.63
N PRO A 126 -7.16 3.20 -14.03
CA PRO A 126 -8.63 3.13 -14.08
C PRO A 126 -9.17 2.05 -15.03
N ASP A 127 -8.40 1.73 -16.07
CA ASP A 127 -8.71 0.70 -17.05
C ASP A 127 -8.09 -0.63 -16.61
N GLY A 128 -8.88 -1.48 -15.94
CA GLY A 128 -8.48 -2.85 -15.61
C GLY A 128 -7.87 -3.07 -14.23
N TYR A 129 -7.96 -2.13 -13.28
CA TYR A 129 -7.45 -2.37 -11.91
C TYR A 129 -8.10 -3.59 -11.24
N GLU A 130 -9.32 -3.98 -11.63
CA GLU A 130 -10.03 -5.11 -11.03
C GLU A 130 -9.21 -6.41 -11.09
N VAL A 131 -8.43 -6.62 -12.17
CA VAL A 131 -7.61 -7.83 -12.32
C VAL A 131 -6.45 -7.90 -11.32
N TYR A 132 -6.16 -6.83 -10.56
CA TYR A 132 -5.21 -6.89 -9.44
C TYR A 132 -5.65 -7.88 -8.37
N LEU A 133 -6.96 -8.09 -8.17
CA LEU A 133 -7.47 -9.11 -7.25
C LEU A 133 -6.97 -10.51 -7.61
N LEU A 134 -6.90 -10.81 -8.91
CA LEU A 134 -6.39 -12.10 -9.41
C LEU A 134 -4.88 -12.25 -9.23
N ALA A 135 -4.16 -11.14 -9.08
CA ALA A 135 -2.73 -11.13 -8.73
C ALA A 135 -2.48 -11.22 -7.22
N GLY A 136 -3.53 -11.25 -6.40
CA GLY A 136 -3.41 -11.39 -4.95
C GLY A 136 -3.47 -10.07 -4.16
N LEU A 137 -3.95 -8.98 -4.77
CA LEU A 137 -4.36 -7.78 -4.04
C LEU A 137 -5.56 -8.12 -3.14
N ASP A 138 -5.52 -7.68 -1.89
CA ASP A 138 -6.61 -7.83 -0.92
C ASP A 138 -7.09 -6.50 -0.33
N ASP A 139 -6.49 -5.39 -0.77
CA ASP A 139 -6.87 -4.05 -0.36
C ASP A 139 -6.78 -3.07 -1.53
N TRP A 140 -7.85 -2.32 -1.78
CA TRP A 140 -7.81 -1.31 -2.82
C TRP A 140 -6.99 -0.09 -2.40
N GLY A 141 -6.93 0.26 -1.11
CA GLY A 141 -6.46 1.57 -0.63
C GLY A 141 -6.98 2.70 -1.52
N GLY A 142 -6.33 3.86 -1.53
CA GLY A 142 -6.53 4.88 -2.59
C GLY A 142 -7.99 5.13 -3.00
N ILE A 143 -8.92 5.15 -2.04
CA ILE A 143 -10.35 5.38 -2.24
C ILE A 143 -10.84 6.31 -1.14
N SER A 144 -11.57 7.36 -1.51
CA SER A 144 -12.21 8.25 -0.54
C SER A 144 -13.42 8.94 -1.18
N PRO A 145 -14.61 8.87 -0.57
CA PRO A 145 -15.77 9.62 -1.04
C PRO A 145 -15.75 11.09 -0.57
N VAL A 146 -14.83 11.46 0.33
CA VAL A 146 -14.83 12.75 1.04
C VAL A 146 -13.63 13.64 0.72
N THR A 147 -12.52 13.06 0.28
CA THR A 147 -11.29 13.81 -0.04
C THR A 147 -10.96 13.71 -1.52
N ARG A 148 -10.07 14.57 -1.99
CA ARG A 148 -9.36 14.38 -3.27
C ARG A 148 -8.03 13.68 -3.03
N ASP A 149 -7.44 13.11 -4.08
CA ASP A 149 -6.03 12.69 -4.05
C ASP A 149 -5.15 13.95 -4.02
N PHE A 150 -4.42 14.15 -2.91
CA PHE A 150 -3.49 15.28 -2.79
C PHE A 150 -2.15 15.02 -3.47
N ILE A 151 -1.84 13.75 -3.74
CA ILE A 151 -0.64 13.35 -4.47
C ILE A 151 -0.92 13.44 -5.96
N ASN A 152 -2.00 12.86 -6.48
CA ASN A 152 -2.37 12.90 -7.90
C ASN A 152 -3.74 13.57 -8.10
N PRO A 153 -3.85 14.91 -7.91
CA PRO A 153 -5.12 15.62 -7.98
C PRO A 153 -5.84 15.50 -9.34
N GLU A 154 -5.10 15.19 -10.41
CA GLU A 154 -5.60 14.91 -11.75
C GLU A 154 -6.21 13.50 -11.91
N ARG A 155 -6.08 12.64 -10.89
CA ARG A 155 -6.61 11.26 -10.84
C ARG A 155 -7.58 11.12 -9.67
N ALA A 156 -8.83 11.52 -9.88
CA ALA A 156 -9.88 11.40 -8.88
C ALA A 156 -10.04 9.96 -8.39
N TRP A 157 -10.41 9.80 -7.12
CA TRP A 157 -10.78 8.49 -6.58
C TRP A 157 -11.96 7.90 -7.36
N PRO A 158 -11.99 6.57 -7.60
CA PRO A 158 -13.15 5.94 -8.19
C PRO A 158 -14.36 6.01 -7.24
N HIS A 159 -15.56 5.95 -7.80
CA HIS A 159 -16.78 5.87 -6.99
C HIS A 159 -16.85 4.51 -6.27
N LEU A 160 -17.22 4.51 -4.99
CA LEU A 160 -17.27 3.27 -4.19
C LEU A 160 -18.18 2.20 -4.79
N ARG A 161 -19.31 2.60 -5.39
CA ARG A 161 -20.22 1.68 -6.09
C ARG A 161 -19.54 0.98 -7.26
N GLU A 162 -18.73 1.69 -8.03
CA GLU A 162 -17.98 1.12 -9.15
C GLU A 162 -16.94 0.11 -8.64
N VAL A 163 -16.17 0.47 -7.61
CA VAL A 163 -15.19 -0.44 -7.00
C VAL A 163 -15.89 -1.71 -6.47
N LYS A 164 -17.06 -1.56 -5.84
CA LYS A 164 -17.87 -2.68 -5.33
C LYS A 164 -18.35 -3.59 -6.45
N GLU A 165 -18.90 -3.02 -7.52
CA GLU A 165 -19.38 -3.77 -8.69
C GLU A 165 -18.25 -4.53 -9.38
N ARG A 166 -17.11 -3.87 -9.64
CA ARG A 166 -15.95 -4.52 -10.26
C ARG A 166 -15.33 -5.61 -9.38
N THR A 167 -15.28 -5.38 -8.07
CA THR A 167 -14.84 -6.40 -7.09
C THR A 167 -15.74 -7.64 -7.15
N ALA A 168 -17.07 -7.44 -7.18
CA ALA A 168 -18.05 -8.52 -7.23
C ALA A 168 -18.03 -9.30 -8.56
N GLN A 169 -17.73 -8.64 -9.68
CA GLN A 169 -17.60 -9.30 -11.00
C GLN A 169 -16.52 -10.39 -11.02
N LEU A 170 -15.50 -10.29 -10.16
CA LEU A 170 -14.44 -11.28 -10.02
C LEU A 170 -14.69 -12.28 -8.88
N GLY A 171 -15.87 -12.26 -8.27
CA GLY A 171 -16.25 -13.17 -7.19
C GLY A 171 -15.74 -12.77 -5.79
N PHE A 172 -15.22 -11.55 -5.64
CA PHE A 172 -14.76 -11.02 -4.35
C PHE A 172 -15.82 -10.10 -3.71
N GLN A 173 -15.66 -9.82 -2.42
CA GLN A 173 -16.52 -8.90 -1.69
C GLN A 173 -15.73 -7.67 -1.25
N LEU A 174 -16.22 -6.47 -1.58
CA LEU A 174 -15.72 -5.23 -1.00
C LEU A 174 -16.27 -5.09 0.42
N ARG A 175 -15.38 -4.88 1.40
CA ARG A 175 -15.71 -4.67 2.82
C ARG A 175 -14.97 -3.45 3.36
N GLU A 176 -15.61 -2.71 4.25
CA GLU A 176 -15.00 -1.52 4.85
C GLU A 176 -14.19 -1.94 6.08
N ARG A 177 -12.99 -1.39 6.21
CA ARG A 177 -12.13 -1.51 7.39
C ARG A 177 -11.76 -0.15 7.93
N LEU A 178 -11.34 -0.10 9.19
CA LEU A 178 -10.72 1.10 9.74
C LEU A 178 -9.28 1.28 9.21
N ALA A 179 -8.66 2.40 9.59
CA ALA A 179 -7.24 2.67 9.27
C ALA A 179 -6.29 1.62 9.87
N VAL A 180 -6.65 1.05 11.02
CA VAL A 180 -5.97 -0.13 11.59
C VAL A 180 -6.64 -1.40 11.09
N TYR A 181 -5.83 -2.38 10.71
CA TYR A 181 -6.33 -3.63 10.13
C TYR A 181 -6.94 -4.57 11.17
N PRO A 182 -7.90 -5.43 10.75
CA PRO A 182 -8.55 -6.41 11.62
C PRO A 182 -7.60 -7.20 12.52
N ASP A 183 -6.54 -7.78 11.96
CA ASP A 183 -5.58 -8.60 12.70
C ASP A 183 -4.91 -7.84 13.86
N TYR A 184 -4.66 -6.54 13.69
CA TYR A 184 -4.07 -5.69 14.72
C TYR A 184 -5.07 -5.31 15.81
N ILE A 185 -6.36 -5.20 15.46
CA ILE A 185 -7.44 -5.02 16.43
C ILE A 185 -7.62 -6.30 17.28
N LEU A 186 -7.58 -7.46 16.63
CA LEU A 186 -7.76 -8.76 17.26
C LEU A 186 -6.62 -9.14 18.19
N ARG A 187 -5.39 -8.70 17.89
CA ARG A 187 -4.21 -8.82 18.79
C ARG A 187 -4.27 -7.91 20.02
N GLY A 188 -5.29 -7.07 20.15
CA GLY A 188 -5.59 -6.32 21.36
C GLY A 188 -4.57 -5.23 21.65
N ASP A 189 -4.03 -5.22 22.86
CA ASP A 189 -3.12 -4.20 23.38
C ASP A 189 -1.66 -4.39 22.96
N GLU A 190 -1.37 -5.37 22.09
CA GLU A 190 -0.03 -5.60 21.56
C GLU A 190 0.47 -4.40 20.73
N PHE A 191 -0.41 -3.79 19.92
CA PHE A 191 -0.11 -2.67 19.03
C PHE A 191 -0.94 -1.41 19.29
N LEU A 192 -2.06 -1.55 19.99
CA LEU A 192 -2.99 -0.46 20.23
C LEU A 192 -3.00 -0.10 21.71
N ASP A 193 -2.88 1.19 22.00
CA ASP A 193 -3.12 1.69 23.35
C ASP A 193 -4.52 1.26 23.82
N PRO A 194 -4.69 0.78 25.07
CA PRO A 194 -5.98 0.30 25.57
C PRO A 194 -7.13 1.30 25.41
N ALA A 195 -6.86 2.61 25.53
CA ALA A 195 -7.87 3.65 25.34
C ALA A 195 -8.28 3.78 23.87
N VAL A 196 -7.36 3.60 22.92
CA VAL A 196 -7.65 3.56 21.48
C VAL A 196 -8.40 2.29 21.12
N LEU A 197 -7.94 1.14 21.61
CA LEU A 197 -8.58 -0.17 21.38
C LEU A 197 -10.05 -0.18 21.83
N ALA A 198 -10.35 0.42 22.99
CA ALA A 198 -11.71 0.54 23.50
C ALA A 198 -12.63 1.32 22.54
N ARG A 199 -12.10 2.35 21.87
CA ARG A 199 -12.86 3.12 20.87
C ARG A 199 -13.02 2.35 19.56
N VAL A 200 -11.96 1.71 19.10
CA VAL A 200 -11.96 0.92 17.87
C VAL A 200 -12.96 -0.23 17.95
N ARG A 201 -13.01 -0.96 19.07
CA ARG A 201 -13.93 -2.12 19.26
C ARG A 201 -15.41 -1.77 19.15
N VAL A 202 -15.81 -0.52 19.35
CA VAL A 202 -17.21 -0.08 19.20
C VAL A 202 -17.59 0.15 17.73
N LEU A 203 -16.59 0.31 16.85
CA LEU A 203 -16.77 0.63 15.44
C LEU A 203 -16.73 -0.61 14.54
N VAL A 204 -16.23 -1.75 15.05
CA VAL A 204 -16.03 -2.98 14.27
C VAL A 204 -16.89 -4.14 14.75
N ASP A 205 -17.13 -5.10 13.87
CA ASP A 205 -17.70 -6.40 14.15
C ASP A 205 -16.67 -7.32 14.87
N PRO A 206 -17.06 -8.54 15.32
CA PRO A 206 -16.12 -9.47 15.95
C PRO A 206 -14.92 -9.90 15.09
N GLY A 207 -15.01 -9.71 13.77
CA GLY A 207 -13.93 -9.96 12.82
C GLY A 207 -13.02 -8.77 12.59
N GLY A 208 -13.27 -7.61 13.22
CA GLY A 208 -12.45 -6.41 13.09
C GLY A 208 -12.76 -5.54 11.86
N LEU A 209 -13.80 -5.87 11.10
CA LEU A 209 -14.28 -5.06 9.97
C LEU A 209 -15.42 -4.15 10.39
N VAL A 210 -15.72 -3.11 9.61
CA VAL A 210 -16.91 -2.28 9.85
C VAL A 210 -18.16 -3.15 9.64
N PRO A 211 -19.16 -3.11 10.54
CA PRO A 211 -20.41 -3.85 10.38
C PRO A 211 -21.09 -3.48 9.05
N PRO A 212 -21.62 -4.45 8.26
CA PRO A 212 -22.18 -4.18 6.94
C PRO A 212 -23.23 -3.07 6.90
N GLU A 213 -24.04 -2.92 7.96
CA GLU A 213 -25.07 -1.88 8.08
C GLU A 213 -24.52 -0.47 8.33
N LYS A 214 -23.21 -0.34 8.58
CA LYS A 214 -22.52 0.94 8.80
C LYS A 214 -21.58 1.33 7.66
N GLU A 215 -21.43 0.49 6.63
CA GLU A 215 -20.56 0.77 5.47
C GLU A 215 -21.12 1.94 4.63
N LEU A 216 -20.24 2.76 4.04
CA LEU A 216 -20.59 4.05 3.43
C LEU A 216 -21.02 3.99 1.94
N TRP A 217 -21.65 2.91 1.44
CA TRP A 217 -21.99 2.73 0.02
C TRP A 217 -23.41 2.27 -0.32
#